data_AF-A0A444HZC9-F1
#
_entry.id   AF-A0A444HZC9-F1
#
_cell.length_a   1.000
_cell.length_b   1.000
_cell.length_c   1.000
_cell.angle_alpha   90.00
_cell.angle_beta   90.00
_cell.angle_gamma   90.00
#
_symmetry.space_group_name_H-M   'P 1'
#
loop_
_entity.id
_entity.type
_entity.pdbx_description
1 polymer ?
#
loop_
_entity_poly.entity_id
_entity_poly.type
_entity_poly.pdbx_seq_one_letter_code
_entity_poly.pdbx_strand_id
1 'polypeptide(L)'
;MIPAVDVGGKVMRKPNSMKGLEDLGRVRLSQNFFLRDFLHSEIADFYRIPNIPADPDLAIEAGKRLCEELLEPLEATFGRLHVRSGYRSPAVNRFGNENKLNCSTNAATSAHHIWDMRDFDGCMGAAVCIAVPWMVDHYHDESDWQRLAWWIHDHLPYASLCFFPKLWAFNIQWHERPKRVIQSYVSPRGILTKPGMANWEGDHSKWYAGFPSLTAPRVFSRAAKDAVTL
;
A
#
# COMPACT_ATOMS: atom_id res chain seq x y z
N MET A 1 10.05 -8.72 40.64
CA MET A 1 11.01 -8.40 39.57
C MET A 1 10.74 -9.36 38.43
N ILE A 2 10.00 -8.91 37.42
CA ILE A 2 9.74 -9.68 36.20
C ILE A 2 10.94 -9.42 35.28
N PRO A 3 11.69 -10.42 34.80
CA PRO A 3 12.81 -10.19 33.90
C PRO A 3 12.27 -9.67 32.56
N ALA A 4 12.91 -8.62 32.05
CA ALA A 4 12.65 -8.09 30.73
C ALA A 4 12.92 -9.17 29.68
N VAL A 5 11.96 -9.38 28.80
CA VAL A 5 12.09 -10.28 27.65
C VAL A 5 12.98 -9.54 26.63
N ASP A 6 14.18 -10.07 26.40
CA ASP A 6 15.06 -9.60 25.33
C ASP A 6 14.43 -9.96 23.98
N VAL A 7 13.81 -8.98 23.33
CA VAL A 7 13.31 -9.11 21.95
C VAL A 7 14.50 -8.88 21.02
N GLY A 8 15.42 -9.84 21.00
CA GLY A 8 16.69 -9.83 20.25
C GLY A 8 16.52 -9.97 18.74
N GLY A 9 15.67 -9.15 18.12
CA GLY A 9 15.64 -8.95 16.68
C GLY A 9 16.79 -8.04 16.27
N LYS A 10 17.75 -8.55 15.48
CA LYS A 10 18.83 -7.73 14.92
C LYS A 10 18.22 -6.70 13.96
N VAL A 11 18.28 -5.41 14.34
CA VAL A 11 17.87 -4.28 13.50
C VAL A 11 18.52 -4.38 12.12
N MET A 12 17.71 -4.35 11.06
CA MET A 12 18.19 -4.43 9.70
C MET A 12 18.80 -3.11 9.25
N ARG A 13 20.02 -3.18 8.71
CA ARG A 13 20.70 -2.02 8.13
C ARG A 13 20.31 -1.87 6.67
N LYS A 14 20.26 -0.62 6.19
CA LYS A 14 20.15 -0.31 4.77
C LYS A 14 21.13 -1.16 3.94
N PRO A 15 20.66 -1.93 2.94
CA PRO A 15 21.54 -2.67 2.06
C PRO A 15 22.58 -1.80 1.37
N ASN A 16 23.83 -2.27 1.36
CA ASN A 16 24.97 -1.63 0.70
C ASN A 16 25.67 -2.57 -0.31
N SER A 17 25.01 -3.68 -0.67
CA SER A 17 25.50 -4.66 -1.64
C SER A 17 24.32 -5.27 -2.40
N MET A 18 24.60 -5.86 -3.57
CA MET A 18 23.59 -6.56 -4.37
C MET A 18 22.94 -7.70 -3.59
N LYS A 19 23.75 -8.52 -2.89
CA LYS A 19 23.22 -9.60 -2.04
C LYS A 19 22.28 -9.07 -0.96
N GLY A 20 22.67 -8.00 -0.26
CA GLY A 20 21.81 -7.39 0.76
C GLY A 20 20.50 -6.85 0.19
N LEU A 21 20.53 -6.27 -1.02
CA LEU A 21 19.32 -5.79 -1.70
C LEU A 21 18.43 -6.96 -2.13
N GLU A 22 19.02 -8.06 -2.60
CA GLU A 22 18.26 -9.27 -2.91
C GLU A 22 17.57 -9.86 -1.69
N ASP A 23 18.29 -9.97 -0.57
CA ASP A 23 17.78 -10.50 0.68
C ASP A 23 16.63 -9.62 1.21
N LEU A 24 16.79 -8.28 1.14
CA LEU A 24 15.71 -7.35 1.46
C LEU A 24 14.48 -7.58 0.56
N GLY A 25 14.69 -7.70 -0.75
CA GLY A 25 13.59 -7.94 -1.69
C GLY A 25 12.89 -9.30 -1.52
N ARG A 26 13.55 -10.29 -0.91
CA ARG A 26 12.98 -11.61 -0.59
C ARG A 26 12.18 -11.63 0.72
N VAL A 27 12.16 -10.52 1.48
CA VAL A 27 11.28 -10.41 2.64
C VAL A 27 9.84 -10.48 2.17
N ARG A 28 9.13 -11.49 2.67
CA ARG A 28 7.70 -11.70 2.41
C ARG A 28 6.89 -10.80 3.35
N LEU A 29 6.08 -9.91 2.78
CA LEU A 29 5.23 -8.98 3.52
C LEU A 29 3.87 -9.61 3.85
N SER A 30 3.35 -10.46 2.98
CA SER A 30 2.13 -11.22 3.22
C SER A 30 2.12 -12.49 2.36
N GLN A 31 0.98 -13.17 2.22
CA GLN A 31 0.90 -14.38 1.42
C GLN A 31 1.37 -14.18 -0.03
N ASN A 32 0.87 -13.17 -0.73
CA ASN A 32 1.11 -12.98 -2.16
C ASN A 32 2.15 -11.89 -2.44
N PHE A 33 2.53 -11.08 -1.45
CA PHE A 33 3.38 -9.92 -1.65
C PHE A 33 4.73 -10.03 -0.95
N PHE A 34 5.79 -9.70 -1.70
CA PHE A 34 7.17 -9.54 -1.23
C PHE A 34 7.57 -8.07 -1.32
N LEU A 35 8.54 -7.64 -0.50
CA LEU A 35 8.96 -6.25 -0.50
C LEU A 35 9.44 -5.78 -1.88
N ARG A 36 10.05 -6.68 -2.68
CA ARG A 36 10.49 -6.40 -4.04
C ARG A 36 9.38 -5.86 -4.95
N ASP A 37 8.14 -6.29 -4.75
CA ASP A 37 6.99 -5.86 -5.57
C ASP A 37 6.75 -4.35 -5.45
N PHE A 38 7.29 -3.71 -4.41
CA PHE A 38 7.10 -2.31 -4.09
C PHE A 38 8.36 -1.45 -4.24
N LEU A 39 9.52 -2.04 -4.55
CA LEU A 39 10.80 -1.31 -4.65
C LEU A 39 11.03 -0.67 -6.03
N HIS A 40 10.27 -1.06 -7.05
CA HIS A 40 10.41 -0.47 -8.39
C HIS A 40 9.85 0.95 -8.45
N SER A 41 10.56 1.84 -9.15
CA SER A 41 10.12 3.20 -9.47
C SER A 41 10.75 3.65 -10.78
N GLU A 42 9.94 4.15 -11.71
CA GLU A 42 10.45 4.65 -13.00
C GLU A 42 11.39 5.83 -12.84
N ILE A 43 11.18 6.69 -11.83
CA ILE A 43 12.10 7.79 -11.50
C ILE A 43 13.45 7.21 -11.05
N ALA A 44 13.43 6.23 -10.15
CA ALA A 44 14.64 5.59 -9.64
C ALA A 44 15.45 4.93 -10.77
N ASP A 45 14.76 4.20 -11.65
CA ASP A 45 15.39 3.46 -12.74
C ASP A 45 15.93 4.40 -13.81
N PHE A 46 15.14 5.38 -14.26
CA PHE A 46 15.53 6.31 -15.31
C PHE A 46 16.66 7.25 -14.87
N TYR A 47 16.57 7.81 -13.66
CA TYR A 47 17.56 8.75 -13.13
C TYR A 47 18.66 8.09 -12.29
N ARG A 48 18.66 6.76 -12.18
CA ARG A 48 19.67 5.95 -11.48
C ARG A 48 19.83 6.32 -10.01
N ILE A 49 18.71 6.55 -9.33
CA ILE A 49 18.67 6.87 -7.90
C ILE A 49 18.22 5.62 -7.15
N PRO A 50 19.04 5.02 -6.27
CA PRO A 50 18.65 3.81 -5.55
C PRO A 50 17.38 3.99 -4.72
N ASN A 51 16.36 3.17 -5.00
CA ASN A 51 15.11 3.14 -4.26
C ASN A 51 15.15 2.14 -3.10
N ILE A 52 16.02 2.40 -2.12
CA ILE A 52 16.31 1.48 -1.02
C ILE A 52 15.95 2.14 0.33
N PRO A 53 15.13 1.50 1.19
CA PRO A 53 14.85 1.94 2.55
C PRO A 53 16.09 2.30 3.36
N ALA A 54 16.06 3.49 3.97
CA ALA A 54 17.01 3.91 4.98
C ALA A 54 16.76 3.18 6.31
N ASP A 55 15.49 2.97 6.66
CA ASP A 55 15.04 2.10 7.75
C ASP A 55 14.23 0.91 7.19
N PRO A 56 14.90 -0.22 6.87
CA PRO A 56 14.24 -1.39 6.33
C PRO A 56 13.20 -2.00 7.27
N ASP A 57 13.43 -1.97 8.59
CA ASP A 57 12.51 -2.58 9.56
C ASP A 57 11.18 -1.83 9.57
N LEU A 58 11.21 -0.50 9.59
CA LEU A 58 10.01 0.32 9.52
C LEU A 58 9.25 0.14 8.19
N ALA A 59 9.98 0.10 7.06
CA ALA A 59 9.36 -0.13 5.75
C ALA A 59 8.67 -1.50 5.66
N ILE A 60 9.28 -2.54 6.24
CA ILE A 60 8.70 -3.89 6.26
C ILE A 60 7.49 -3.95 7.15
N GLU A 61 7.54 -3.36 8.34
CA GLU A 61 6.40 -3.36 9.25
C GLU A 61 5.21 -2.63 8.63
N ALA A 62 5.41 -1.42 8.10
CA ALA A 62 4.36 -0.68 7.40
C ALA A 62 3.83 -1.45 6.17
N GLY A 63 4.74 -2.06 5.40
CA GLY A 63 4.42 -2.87 4.22
C GLY A 63 3.61 -4.12 4.54
N LYS A 64 3.91 -4.82 5.65
CA LYS A 64 3.11 -5.97 6.12
C LYS A 64 1.67 -5.56 6.40
N ARG A 65 1.47 -4.49 7.16
CA ARG A 65 0.13 -3.98 7.49
C ARG A 65 -0.67 -3.60 6.24
N LEU A 66 -0.03 -2.88 5.30
CA LEU A 66 -0.63 -2.55 4.00
C LEU A 66 -1.03 -3.82 3.23
N CYS A 67 -0.14 -4.81 3.14
CA CYS A 67 -0.40 -6.01 2.36
C CYS A 67 -1.49 -6.86 3.01
N GLU A 68 -1.36 -7.19 4.29
CA GLU A 68 -2.27 -8.09 5.01
C GLU A 68 -3.69 -7.51 5.15
N GLU A 69 -3.82 -6.22 5.47
CA GLU A 69 -5.12 -5.63 5.78
C GLU A 69 -5.85 -5.07 4.56
N LEU A 70 -5.11 -4.67 3.51
CA LEU A 70 -5.71 -4.00 2.36
C LEU A 70 -5.51 -4.78 1.05
N LEU A 71 -4.29 -5.21 0.73
CA LEU A 71 -4.02 -5.83 -0.58
C LEU A 71 -4.44 -7.29 -0.68
N GLU A 72 -4.26 -8.08 0.38
CA GLU A 72 -4.67 -9.49 0.40
C GLU A 72 -6.19 -9.64 0.25
N PRO A 73 -7.05 -8.87 0.96
CA PRO A 73 -8.49 -8.92 0.73
C PRO A 73 -8.90 -8.46 -0.67
N LEU A 74 -8.24 -7.44 -1.22
CA LEU A 74 -8.46 -6.98 -2.59
C LEU A 74 -8.09 -8.07 -3.61
N GLU A 75 -6.91 -8.68 -3.48
CA GLU A 75 -6.44 -9.71 -4.40
C GLU A 75 -7.28 -10.99 -4.29
N ALA A 76 -7.69 -11.37 -3.08
CA ALA A 76 -8.58 -12.51 -2.87
C ALA A 76 -9.96 -12.30 -3.51
N THR A 77 -10.44 -11.06 -3.59
CA THR A 77 -11.77 -10.72 -4.10
C THR A 77 -11.77 -10.48 -5.61
N PHE A 78 -10.80 -9.71 -6.11
CA PHE A 78 -10.76 -9.25 -7.51
C PHE A 78 -9.68 -9.94 -8.36
N GLY A 79 -8.89 -10.83 -7.76
CA GLY A 79 -7.74 -11.43 -8.41
C GLY A 79 -6.53 -10.51 -8.44
N ARG A 80 -5.53 -10.88 -9.25
CA ARG A 80 -4.20 -10.26 -9.29
C ARG A 80 -4.25 -8.73 -9.36
N LEU A 81 -3.58 -8.07 -8.42
CA LEU A 81 -3.40 -6.62 -8.44
C LEU A 81 -2.19 -6.22 -9.31
N HIS A 82 -2.27 -5.07 -9.98
CA HIS A 82 -1.16 -4.50 -10.72
C HIS A 82 -0.53 -3.34 -9.96
N VAL A 83 0.62 -3.57 -9.34
CA VAL A 83 1.38 -2.53 -8.63
C VAL A 83 2.03 -1.58 -9.63
N ARG A 84 1.63 -0.30 -9.57
CA ARG A 84 2.19 0.79 -10.39
C ARG A 84 3.34 1.50 -9.70
N SER A 85 3.24 1.69 -8.39
CA SER A 85 4.32 2.24 -7.57
C SER A 85 4.07 1.94 -6.10
N GLY A 86 5.10 1.56 -5.35
CA GLY A 86 5.00 1.28 -3.92
C GLY A 86 5.85 2.23 -3.09
N TYR A 87 6.88 1.65 -2.45
CA TYR A 87 7.87 2.37 -1.68
C TYR A 87 8.63 3.37 -2.54
N ARG A 88 8.89 4.55 -1.99
CA ARG A 88 9.74 5.58 -2.58
C ARG A 88 10.69 6.12 -1.54
N SER A 89 11.99 6.04 -1.80
CA SER A 89 13.00 6.56 -0.88
C SER A 89 12.93 8.08 -0.77
N PRO A 90 13.34 8.66 0.37
CA PRO A 90 13.38 10.12 0.52
C PRO A 90 14.19 10.83 -0.57
N ALA A 91 15.20 10.16 -1.14
CA ALA A 91 16.01 10.69 -2.25
C ALA A 91 15.23 10.70 -3.57
N VAL A 92 14.59 9.59 -3.92
CA VAL A 92 13.77 9.49 -5.15
C VAL A 92 12.59 10.45 -5.06
N ASN A 93 11.92 10.53 -3.92
CA ASN A 93 10.77 11.41 -3.72
C ASN A 93 11.16 12.90 -3.82
N ARG A 94 12.26 13.29 -3.16
CA ARG A 94 12.80 14.66 -3.26
C ARG A 94 13.12 15.02 -4.71
N PHE A 95 13.85 14.16 -5.42
CA PHE A 95 14.20 14.39 -6.82
C PHE A 95 12.94 14.55 -7.68
N GLY A 96 11.95 13.67 -7.51
CA GLY A 96 10.68 13.76 -8.23
C GLY A 96 9.91 15.05 -7.91
N ASN A 97 9.97 15.55 -6.68
CA ASN A 97 9.29 16.79 -6.29
C ASN A 97 9.96 18.01 -6.91
N GLU A 98 11.28 18.11 -6.78
CA GLU A 98 12.10 19.20 -7.33
C GLU A 98 11.99 19.28 -8.86
N ASN A 99 11.78 18.13 -9.52
CA ASN A 99 11.65 18.04 -10.98
C ASN A 99 10.19 17.92 -11.48
N LYS A 100 9.18 18.15 -10.61
CA LYS A 100 7.75 18.14 -10.96
C LYS A 100 7.24 16.83 -11.59
N LEU A 101 7.79 15.70 -11.16
CA LEU A 101 7.43 14.34 -11.59
C LEU A 101 6.35 13.72 -10.67
N ASN A 102 5.30 14.49 -10.37
CA ASN A 102 4.14 14.06 -9.56
C ASN A 102 4.49 13.51 -8.16
N CYS A 103 5.54 14.05 -7.53
CA CYS A 103 5.90 13.76 -6.15
C CYS A 103 5.65 14.99 -5.28
N SER A 104 5.15 14.77 -4.05
CA SER A 104 5.05 15.82 -3.03
C SER A 104 6.34 15.93 -2.22
N THR A 105 6.40 16.85 -1.26
CA THR A 105 7.55 16.94 -0.34
C THR A 105 7.68 15.68 0.50
N ASN A 106 8.89 15.38 1.01
CA ASN A 106 9.09 14.22 1.88
C ASN A 106 8.23 14.28 3.15
N ALA A 107 8.08 15.47 3.74
CA ALA A 107 7.24 15.66 4.92
C ALA A 107 5.75 15.37 4.67
N ALA A 108 5.25 15.64 3.46
CA ALA A 108 3.87 15.32 3.08
C ALA A 108 3.70 13.85 2.63
N THR A 109 4.80 13.13 2.39
CA THR A 109 4.80 11.77 1.83
C THR A 109 5.28 10.71 2.84
N SER A 110 5.75 11.14 4.01
CA SER A 110 6.05 10.26 5.15
C SER A 110 4.79 9.54 5.62
N ALA A 111 4.96 8.29 6.07
CA ALA A 111 3.87 7.36 6.36
C ALA A 111 2.88 7.14 5.18
N HIS A 112 3.28 7.49 3.96
CA HIS A 112 2.51 7.30 2.72
C HIS A 112 3.37 6.54 1.69
N HIS A 113 3.99 7.18 0.70
CA HIS A 113 4.90 6.46 -0.22
C HIS A 113 6.33 6.32 0.34
N ILE A 114 6.70 7.10 1.35
CA ILE A 114 7.97 6.91 2.09
C ILE A 114 7.65 6.05 3.32
N TRP A 115 7.74 4.73 3.17
CA TRP A 115 7.33 3.77 4.20
C TRP A 115 8.30 3.70 5.38
N ASP A 116 9.54 4.15 5.18
CA ASP A 116 10.62 4.16 6.16
C ASP A 116 10.74 5.51 6.91
N MET A 117 9.67 6.30 6.93
CA MET A 117 9.64 7.58 7.63
C MET A 117 8.28 7.75 8.31
N ARG A 118 8.31 7.93 9.64
CA ARG A 118 7.12 8.32 10.40
C ARG A 118 6.67 9.73 10.01
N ASP A 119 5.37 9.99 10.12
CA ASP A 119 4.82 11.32 9.89
C ASP A 119 5.12 12.28 11.06
N PHE A 120 4.61 13.51 10.97
CA PHE A 120 4.79 14.53 12.00
C PHE A 120 4.24 14.13 13.38
N ASP A 121 3.18 13.30 13.40
CA ASP A 121 2.56 12.80 14.62
C ASP A 121 3.27 11.55 15.17
N GLY A 122 4.39 11.15 14.56
CA GLY A 122 5.14 9.95 14.90
C GLY A 122 4.47 8.65 14.42
N CYS A 123 3.48 8.74 13.54
CA CYS A 123 2.73 7.59 13.06
C CYS A 123 3.42 6.90 11.88
N MET A 124 3.24 5.60 11.78
CA MET A 124 3.65 4.75 10.67
C MET A 124 2.50 4.57 9.67
N GLY A 125 2.87 4.41 8.41
CA GLY A 125 1.94 4.07 7.35
C GLY A 125 2.64 3.74 6.04
N ALA A 126 1.90 3.13 5.13
CA ALA A 126 2.36 2.77 3.81
C ALA A 126 1.22 2.91 2.80
N ALA A 127 1.55 3.41 1.62
CA ALA A 127 0.65 3.53 0.50
C ALA A 127 1.26 2.93 -0.76
N VAL A 128 0.40 2.40 -1.61
CA VAL A 128 0.74 1.87 -2.92
C VAL A 128 -0.24 2.42 -3.95
N CYS A 129 0.24 2.69 -5.16
CA CYS A 129 -0.59 2.93 -6.33
C CYS A 129 -0.79 1.59 -7.05
N ILE A 130 -2.04 1.18 -7.22
CA ILE A 130 -2.41 -0.05 -7.91
C ILE A 130 -3.46 0.21 -8.98
N ALA A 131 -3.54 -0.70 -9.96
CA ALA A 131 -4.72 -0.89 -10.78
C ALA A 131 -5.31 -2.27 -10.50
N VAL A 132 -6.63 -2.42 -10.66
CA VAL A 132 -7.34 -3.69 -10.51
C VAL A 132 -7.76 -4.15 -11.91
N PRO A 133 -7.03 -5.10 -12.54
CA PRO A 133 -7.33 -5.58 -13.89
C PRO A 133 -8.79 -6.01 -14.06
N TRP A 134 -9.35 -6.71 -13.06
CA TRP A 134 -10.76 -7.11 -13.07
C TRP A 134 -11.72 -5.93 -13.28
N MET A 135 -11.45 -4.77 -12.67
CA MET A 135 -12.27 -3.57 -12.90
C MET A 135 -12.20 -3.09 -14.34
N VAL A 136 -10.99 -3.07 -14.92
CA VAL A 136 -10.77 -2.61 -16.31
C VAL A 136 -11.47 -3.54 -17.31
N ASP A 137 -11.51 -4.83 -17.01
CA ASP A 137 -12.11 -5.83 -17.90
C ASP A 137 -13.65 -5.87 -17.82
N HIS A 138 -14.25 -5.48 -16.69
CA HIS A 138 -15.70 -5.62 -16.46
C HIS A 138 -16.47 -4.29 -16.55
N TYR A 139 -15.78 -3.15 -16.46
CA TYR A 139 -16.38 -1.83 -16.38
C TYR A 139 -15.72 -0.85 -17.35
N HIS A 140 -16.49 0.11 -17.86
CA HIS A 140 -16.03 1.02 -18.92
C HIS A 140 -16.50 2.47 -18.76
N ASP A 141 -17.50 2.74 -17.91
CA ASP A 141 -17.99 4.10 -17.70
C ASP A 141 -17.01 4.87 -16.83
N GLU A 142 -16.70 6.13 -17.17
CA GLU A 142 -15.74 6.94 -16.43
C GLU A 142 -16.05 7.01 -14.93
N SER A 143 -17.31 6.92 -14.52
CA SER A 143 -17.75 6.96 -13.13
C SER A 143 -17.62 5.63 -12.36
N ASP A 144 -17.31 4.52 -13.03
CA ASP A 144 -17.26 3.18 -12.43
C ASP A 144 -16.18 3.04 -11.35
N TRP A 145 -15.19 3.94 -11.30
CA TRP A 145 -14.21 3.99 -10.19
C TRP A 145 -14.89 4.14 -8.82
N GLN A 146 -16.05 4.82 -8.75
CA GLN A 146 -16.77 5.01 -7.49
C GLN A 146 -17.26 3.68 -6.91
N ARG A 147 -17.56 2.69 -7.76
CA ARG A 147 -17.99 1.36 -7.31
C ARG A 147 -16.93 0.72 -6.45
N LEU A 148 -15.68 0.70 -6.95
CA LEU A 148 -14.54 0.19 -6.18
C LEU A 148 -14.25 1.04 -4.95
N ALA A 149 -14.37 2.37 -5.06
CA ALA A 149 -14.17 3.26 -3.93
C ALA A 149 -15.14 2.97 -2.77
N TRP A 150 -16.43 2.81 -3.07
CA TRP A 150 -17.46 2.48 -2.09
C TRP A 150 -17.33 1.06 -1.56
N TRP A 151 -16.96 0.10 -2.41
CA TRP A 151 -16.68 -1.26 -1.96
C TRP A 151 -15.52 -1.28 -0.96
N ILE A 152 -14.41 -0.60 -1.24
CA ILE A 152 -13.28 -0.49 -0.30
C ILE A 152 -13.72 0.23 0.97
N HIS A 153 -14.54 1.27 0.83
CA HIS A 153 -15.05 2.02 1.98
C HIS A 153 -15.77 1.13 2.98
N ASP A 154 -16.65 0.27 2.50
CA ASP A 154 -17.50 -0.56 3.36
C ASP A 154 -16.76 -1.78 3.93
N HIS A 155 -15.72 -2.26 3.25
CA HIS A 155 -15.11 -3.55 3.57
C HIS A 155 -13.70 -3.49 4.18
N LEU A 156 -12.92 -2.43 3.93
CA LEU A 156 -11.49 -2.40 4.29
C LEU A 156 -11.13 -1.25 5.25
N PRO A 157 -10.16 -1.46 6.15
CA PRO A 157 -9.70 -0.47 7.12
C PRO A 157 -8.71 0.55 6.51
N TYR A 158 -9.02 1.10 5.33
CA TYR A 158 -8.14 2.03 4.63
C TYR A 158 -8.00 3.38 5.37
N ALA A 159 -6.84 4.04 5.23
CA ALA A 159 -6.61 5.37 5.77
C ALA A 159 -6.97 6.47 4.77
N SER A 160 -6.59 6.32 3.50
CA SER A 160 -6.97 7.22 2.42
C SER A 160 -7.00 6.51 1.06
N LEU A 161 -7.83 7.03 0.15
CA LEU A 161 -7.88 6.63 -1.26
C LEU A 161 -7.74 7.85 -2.17
N CYS A 162 -7.01 7.71 -3.26
CA CYS A 162 -6.93 8.73 -4.32
C CYS A 162 -6.95 8.08 -5.70
N PHE A 163 -8.02 8.29 -6.48
CA PHE A 163 -8.19 7.70 -7.81
C PHE A 163 -7.67 8.60 -8.94
N PHE A 164 -7.11 7.99 -9.98
CA PHE A 164 -6.53 8.66 -11.15
C PHE A 164 -7.22 8.23 -12.46
N PRO A 165 -7.35 9.12 -13.47
CA PRO A 165 -8.13 8.85 -14.69
C PRO A 165 -7.70 7.62 -15.48
N LYS A 166 -6.41 7.31 -15.51
CA LYS A 166 -5.88 6.22 -16.33
C LYS A 166 -6.06 4.88 -15.61
N LEU A 167 -6.82 3.97 -16.22
CA LEU A 167 -7.12 2.62 -15.71
C LEU A 167 -7.81 2.60 -14.33
N TRP A 168 -8.34 3.75 -13.90
CA TRP A 168 -8.77 3.98 -12.52
C TRP A 168 -7.75 3.51 -11.48
N ALA A 169 -6.45 3.66 -11.81
CA ALA A 169 -5.40 3.39 -10.85
C ALA A 169 -5.61 4.29 -9.63
N PHE A 170 -5.28 3.79 -8.44
CA PHE A 170 -5.50 4.54 -7.22
C PHE A 170 -4.43 4.27 -6.19
N ASN A 171 -4.17 5.30 -5.39
CA ASN A 171 -3.44 5.13 -4.15
C ASN A 171 -4.38 4.58 -3.10
N ILE A 172 -3.94 3.55 -2.39
CA ILE A 172 -4.55 3.05 -1.16
C ILE A 172 -3.50 3.05 -0.06
N GLN A 173 -3.86 3.63 1.09
CA GLN A 173 -2.98 3.80 2.24
C GLN A 173 -3.48 3.00 3.44
N TRP A 174 -2.56 2.32 4.13
CA TRP A 174 -2.70 1.91 5.52
C TRP A 174 -1.97 2.91 6.43
N HIS A 175 -2.53 3.23 7.60
CA HIS A 175 -1.94 4.18 8.56
C HIS A 175 -2.38 3.86 9.99
N GLU A 176 -1.49 4.06 10.98
CA GLU A 176 -1.80 3.84 12.41
C GLU A 176 -2.98 4.69 12.91
N ARG A 177 -3.22 5.84 12.28
CA ARG A 177 -4.38 6.73 12.55
C ARG A 177 -5.12 7.00 11.24
N PRO A 178 -6.06 6.14 10.82
CA PRO A 178 -6.71 6.27 9.52
C PRO A 178 -7.65 7.47 9.48
N LYS A 179 -7.54 8.31 8.44
CA LYS A 179 -8.43 9.46 8.22
C LYS A 179 -9.75 9.07 7.54
N ARG A 180 -9.77 7.91 6.84
CA ARG A 180 -10.89 7.38 6.05
C ARG A 180 -11.48 8.39 5.07
N VAL A 181 -10.62 8.94 4.20
CA VAL A 181 -11.00 9.95 3.18
C VAL A 181 -10.81 9.39 1.78
N ILE A 182 -11.77 9.65 0.89
CA ILE A 182 -11.70 9.27 -0.53
C ILE A 182 -11.66 10.51 -1.40
N GLN A 183 -10.64 10.58 -2.26
CA GLN A 183 -10.44 11.64 -3.23
C GLN A 183 -10.30 11.07 -4.64
N SER A 184 -10.53 11.91 -5.64
CA SER A 184 -10.41 11.51 -7.04
C SER A 184 -9.98 12.66 -7.95
N TYR A 185 -9.12 12.34 -8.90
CA TYR A 185 -8.83 13.14 -10.09
C TYR A 185 -9.62 12.66 -11.33
N VAL A 186 -10.36 11.56 -11.21
CA VAL A 186 -11.36 11.11 -12.18
C VAL A 186 -12.62 11.94 -12.02
N SER A 187 -13.42 12.13 -13.08
CA SER A 187 -14.73 12.77 -12.94
C SER A 187 -15.69 11.88 -12.11
N PRO A 188 -16.49 12.43 -11.18
CA PRO A 188 -16.40 13.79 -10.64
C PRO A 188 -15.17 13.96 -9.73
N ARG A 189 -14.40 15.03 -9.95
CA ARG A 189 -13.16 15.30 -9.21
C ARG A 189 -13.45 15.85 -7.82
N GLY A 190 -12.51 15.62 -6.90
CA GLY A 190 -12.53 16.17 -5.55
C GLY A 190 -12.71 15.11 -4.48
N ILE A 191 -13.37 15.48 -3.38
CA ILE A 191 -13.62 14.58 -2.24
C ILE A 191 -14.94 13.86 -2.48
N LEU A 192 -14.91 12.53 -2.56
CA LEU A 192 -16.12 11.70 -2.65
C LEU A 192 -16.80 11.60 -1.27
N THR A 193 -16.00 11.33 -0.23
CA THR A 193 -16.47 11.24 1.15
C THR A 193 -15.31 11.42 2.14
N LYS A 194 -15.65 11.90 3.34
CA LYS A 194 -14.76 12.04 4.51
C LYS A 194 -15.60 12.11 5.80
N PRO A 195 -15.01 11.89 6.99
CA PRO A 195 -15.73 12.03 8.25
C PRO A 195 -16.48 13.36 8.34
N GLY A 196 -17.74 13.31 8.74
CA GLY A 196 -18.65 14.46 8.83
C GLY A 196 -19.46 14.76 7.56
N MET A 197 -19.22 14.07 6.43
CA MET A 197 -20.13 14.14 5.28
C MET A 197 -21.31 13.18 5.45
N ALA A 198 -22.48 13.56 4.92
CA ALA A 198 -23.73 12.78 5.06
C ALA A 198 -23.68 11.38 4.43
N ASN A 199 -22.76 11.16 3.48
CA ASN A 199 -22.52 9.89 2.78
C ASN A 199 -21.24 9.19 3.26
N TRP A 200 -20.78 9.46 4.48
CA TRP A 200 -19.60 8.78 5.04
C TRP A 200 -19.96 7.55 5.87
N GLU A 201 -21.15 7.53 6.46
CA GLU A 201 -21.68 6.36 7.15
C GLU A 201 -22.87 5.79 6.38
N GLY A 202 -23.29 4.58 6.78
CA GLY A 202 -24.46 3.92 6.23
C GLY A 202 -24.10 2.90 5.16
N ASP A 203 -25.14 2.43 4.47
CA ASP A 203 -25.03 1.41 3.44
C ASP A 203 -24.76 2.04 2.07
N HIS A 204 -23.64 1.65 1.45
CA HIS A 204 -23.27 2.07 0.10
C HIS A 204 -23.42 0.95 -0.94
N SER A 205 -23.99 -0.20 -0.58
CA SER A 205 -24.11 -1.40 -1.43
C SER A 205 -24.74 -1.16 -2.79
N LYS A 206 -25.68 -0.22 -2.88
CA LYS A 206 -26.29 0.21 -4.15
C LYS A 206 -25.27 0.68 -5.19
N TRP A 207 -24.12 1.23 -4.77
CA TRP A 207 -23.10 1.75 -5.67
C TRP A 207 -22.24 0.65 -6.29
N TYR A 208 -22.08 -0.48 -5.62
CA TYR A 208 -21.28 -1.61 -6.09
C TYR A 208 -22.12 -2.88 -6.28
N ALA A 209 -23.40 -2.73 -6.60
CA ALA A 209 -24.25 -3.84 -6.99
C ALA A 209 -23.61 -4.64 -8.14
N GLY A 210 -23.52 -5.96 -7.98
CA GLY A 210 -22.85 -6.88 -8.92
C GLY A 210 -21.37 -7.15 -8.63
N PHE A 211 -20.77 -6.45 -7.65
CA PHE A 211 -19.41 -6.77 -7.22
C PHE A 211 -19.36 -8.12 -6.48
N PRO A 212 -18.22 -8.84 -6.53
CA PRO A 212 -18.00 -9.99 -5.68
C PRO A 212 -18.09 -9.61 -4.20
N SER A 213 -18.56 -10.56 -3.38
CA SER A 213 -18.49 -10.43 -1.93
C SER A 213 -17.05 -10.50 -1.44
N LEU A 214 -16.75 -9.79 -0.34
CA LEU A 214 -15.44 -9.84 0.32
C LEU A 214 -15.00 -11.28 0.56
N THR A 215 -13.88 -11.66 -0.05
CA THR A 215 -13.30 -12.99 0.12
C THR A 215 -12.17 -12.91 1.13
N ALA A 216 -12.21 -13.77 2.15
CA ALA A 216 -11.15 -13.85 3.14
C ALA A 216 -9.83 -14.31 2.47
N PRO A 217 -8.69 -13.69 2.80
CA PRO A 217 -7.38 -14.18 2.34
C PRO A 217 -7.15 -15.63 2.76
N ARG A 218 -6.52 -16.42 1.88
CA ARG A 218 -6.21 -17.82 2.19
C ARG A 218 -5.05 -17.91 3.17
N VAL A 219 -5.32 -17.97 4.48
CA VAL A 219 -4.25 -18.17 5.47
C VAL A 219 -3.53 -19.51 5.22
N PHE A 220 -2.33 -19.46 4.63
CA PHE A 220 -1.45 -20.62 4.58
C PHE A 220 -0.80 -20.77 5.96
N SER A 221 -1.18 -21.81 6.70
CA SER A 221 -0.45 -22.18 7.90
C SER A 221 0.99 -22.50 7.50
N ARG A 222 1.96 -21.85 8.15
CA ARG A 222 3.35 -22.31 8.12
C ARG A 222 3.35 -23.68 8.82
N ALA A 223 3.30 -24.76 8.07
CA ALA A 223 3.77 -26.04 8.60
C ALA A 223 5.23 -25.82 9.03
N ALA A 224 5.49 -26.04 10.32
CA ALA A 224 6.81 -25.91 10.92
C ALA A 224 7.81 -26.78 10.12
N LYS A 225 8.89 -26.16 9.65
CA LYS A 225 10.03 -26.86 9.06
C LYS A 225 10.92 -27.45 10.16
N ASP A 226 10.35 -28.29 11.03
CA ASP A 226 11.10 -29.08 12.01
C ASP A 226 10.77 -30.57 11.82
N ALA A 227 11.18 -31.13 10.69
CA ALA A 227 11.18 -32.57 10.45
C ALA A 227 12.07 -32.97 9.27
N VAL A 228 13.38 -32.63 9.32
CA VAL A 228 14.40 -33.43 8.63
C VAL A 228 15.69 -33.39 9.45
N THR A 229 15.74 -34.23 10.47
CA THR A 229 17.00 -34.82 10.94
C THR A 229 16.76 -36.33 10.98
N LEU A 230 17.19 -37.02 9.93
CA LEU A 230 17.54 -38.44 9.94
C LEU A 230 18.93 -38.56 9.35
#